data_AF-A0A6L9IF92-F1
#
_entry.id   AF-A0A6L9IF92-F1
#
_cell.length_a   1.000
_cell.length_b   1.000
_cell.length_c   1.000
_cell.angle_alpha   90.00
_cell.angle_beta   90.00
_cell.angle_gamma   90.00
#
_symmetry.space_group_name_H-M   'P 1'
#
loop_
_entity.id
_entity.type
_entity.pdbx_description
1 polymer ?
#
loop_
_entity_poly.entity_id
_entity_poly.type
_entity_poly.pdbx_seq_one_letter_code
_entity_poly.pdbx_strand_id
1 'polypeptide(L)'
;MIIRTKHTNNPLTFGLALAAGTGILLMILALAFGVVGGADADMTLIAILFFLGLALLIGGIAGWLFVVQPFANFDDINQPQDAEPHDDHGAHDADHDDAHDDHAATPTAAHG
;
A
#
# COMPACT_ATOMS: atom_id res chain seq x y z
N MET A 1 -1.77 -15.91 13.95
CA MET A 1 -1.24 -14.76 13.19
C MET A 1 -2.39 -14.16 12.37
N ILE A 2 -2.87 -12.98 12.73
CA ILE A 2 -3.93 -12.27 11.98
C ILE A 2 -3.22 -11.26 11.08
N ILE A 3 -3.22 -11.50 9.76
CA ILE A 3 -2.67 -10.55 8.79
C ILE A 3 -3.70 -9.43 8.63
N ARG A 4 -3.43 -8.25 9.21
CA ARG A 4 -4.21 -7.04 8.92
C ARG A 4 -3.72 -6.46 7.59
N THR A 5 -4.41 -6.77 6.50
CA THR A 5 -4.20 -6.07 5.23
C THR A 5 -4.92 -4.73 5.30
N LYS A 6 -4.22 -3.60 5.09
CA LYS A 6 -4.87 -2.31 4.86
C LYS A 6 -5.43 -2.33 3.45
N HIS A 7 -6.76 -2.24 3.32
CA HIS A 7 -7.39 -2.10 2.02
C HIS A 7 -6.98 -0.74 1.41
N THR A 8 -6.39 -0.76 0.22
CA THR A 8 -6.03 0.47 -0.48
C THR A 8 -7.28 1.05 -1.14
N ASN A 9 -7.81 2.14 -0.56
CA ASN A 9 -8.97 2.88 -1.07
C ASN A 9 -8.52 4.11 -1.86
N ASN A 10 -7.61 3.96 -2.82
CA ASN A 10 -7.19 5.07 -3.67
C ASN A 10 -7.88 4.99 -5.05
N PRO A 11 -9.02 5.67 -5.26
CA PRO A 11 -9.76 5.62 -6.52
C PRO A 11 -8.96 6.20 -7.69
N LEU A 12 -8.01 7.11 -7.41
CA LEU A 12 -7.17 7.71 -8.44
C LEU A 12 -6.13 6.70 -8.96
N THR A 13 -5.45 5.98 -8.06
CA THR A 13 -4.55 4.89 -8.45
C THR A 13 -5.28 3.79 -9.20
N PHE A 14 -6.51 3.47 -8.79
CA PHE A 14 -7.37 2.52 -9.52
C PHE A 14 -7.72 3.03 -10.93
N GLY A 15 -8.10 4.29 -11.07
CA GLY A 15 -8.39 4.90 -12.37
C GLY A 15 -7.18 4.90 -13.31
N LEU A 16 -5.98 5.18 -12.79
CA LEU A 16 -4.74 5.11 -13.55
C LEU A 16 -4.41 3.67 -14.01
N ALA A 17 -4.63 2.69 -13.14
CA ALA A 17 -4.47 1.28 -13.50
C ALA A 17 -5.47 0.84 -14.57
N LEU A 18 -6.73 1.30 -14.48
CA LEU A 18 -7.76 1.05 -15.49
C LEU A 18 -7.38 1.69 -16.83
N ALA A 19 -6.90 2.93 -16.83
CA ALA A 19 -6.43 3.61 -18.04
C ALA A 19 -5.26 2.85 -18.69
N ALA A 20 -4.26 2.44 -17.91
CA ALA A 20 -3.14 1.67 -18.40
C ALA A 20 -3.56 0.30 -18.96
N GLY A 21 -4.42 -0.43 -18.23
CA GLY A 21 -4.96 -1.72 -18.67
C GLY A 21 -5.82 -1.61 -19.93
N THR A 22 -6.62 -0.55 -20.04
CA THR A 22 -7.41 -0.24 -21.25
C THR A 22 -6.48 0.04 -22.43
N GLY A 23 -5.38 0.77 -22.22
CA GLY A 23 -4.37 1.01 -23.23
C GLY A 23 -3.79 -0.27 -23.81
N ILE A 24 -3.44 -1.23 -22.94
CA ILE A 24 -2.97 -2.56 -23.35
C ILE A 24 -4.05 -3.30 -24.15
N LEU A 25 -5.30 -3.29 -23.68
CA LEU A 25 -6.42 -3.91 -24.38
C LEU A 25 -6.60 -3.37 -25.80
N LEU A 26 -6.55 -2.05 -25.98
CA LEU A 26 -6.66 -1.42 -27.30
C LEU A 26 -5.53 -1.84 -28.25
N MET A 27 -4.29 -1.92 -27.74
CA MET A 27 -3.16 -2.39 -28.55
C MET A 27 -3.33 -3.85 -28.98
N ILE A 28 -3.80 -4.73 -28.08
CA ILE A 28 -4.08 -6.14 -28.42
C ILE A 28 -5.17 -6.23 -29.50
N LEU A 29 -6.25 -5.45 -29.37
CA LEU A 29 -7.33 -5.41 -30.35
C LEU A 29 -6.85 -4.88 -31.71
N ALA A 30 -6.00 -3.85 -31.73
CA ALA A 30 -5.41 -3.32 -32.95
C ALA A 30 -4.62 -4.39 -33.71
N LEU A 31 -3.78 -5.16 -32.99
CA LEU A 31 -3.02 -6.26 -33.56
C LEU A 31 -3.92 -7.39 -34.06
N ALA A 32 -4.97 -7.72 -33.29
CA ALA A 32 -5.94 -8.74 -33.68
C ALA A 32 -6.67 -8.35 -34.99
N PHE A 33 -7.08 -7.09 -35.14
CA PHE A 33 -7.69 -6.61 -36.38
C PHE A 33 -6.73 -6.64 -37.56
N GLY A 34 -5.45 -6.34 -37.35
CA GLY A 34 -4.43 -6.48 -38.40
C GLY A 34 -4.28 -7.92 -38.89
N VAL A 35 -4.28 -8.89 -37.98
CA VAL A 35 -4.18 -10.32 -38.33
C VAL A 35 -5.45 -10.82 -39.02
N VAL A 36 -6.63 -10.47 -38.51
CA VAL A 36 -7.91 -10.94 -39.07
C VAL A 36 -8.23 -10.29 -40.42
N GLY A 37 -7.92 -9.00 -40.57
CA GLY A 37 -8.21 -8.26 -41.81
C GLY A 37 -7.22 -8.52 -42.95
N GLY A 38 -6.00 -8.98 -42.65
CA GLY A 38 -5.00 -9.34 -43.66
C GLY A 38 -4.73 -8.18 -44.64
N ALA A 39 -4.88 -8.45 -45.94
CA ALA A 39 -4.63 -7.46 -46.99
C ALA A 39 -5.67 -6.33 -47.04
N ASP A 40 -6.88 -6.57 -46.53
CA ASP A 40 -7.99 -5.62 -46.54
C ASP A 40 -8.13 -4.86 -45.21
N ALA A 41 -7.16 -5.03 -44.31
CA ALA A 41 -7.19 -4.40 -43.00
C ALA A 41 -7.08 -2.86 -43.10
N ASP A 42 -7.94 -2.16 -42.36
CA ASP A 42 -7.89 -0.70 -42.24
C ASP A 42 -6.70 -0.27 -41.36
N MET A 43 -5.60 0.10 -42.02
CA MET A 43 -4.38 0.55 -41.37
C MET A 43 -4.56 1.84 -40.56
N THR A 44 -5.50 2.70 -40.94
CA THR A 44 -5.75 3.96 -40.22
C THR A 44 -6.39 3.66 -38.88
N LEU A 45 -7.43 2.81 -38.87
CA LEU A 45 -8.07 2.37 -37.64
C LEU A 45 -7.09 1.64 -36.71
N ILE A 46 -6.29 0.73 -37.25
CA ILE A 46 -5.28 -0.02 -36.48
C ILE A 46 -4.26 0.93 -35.85
N ALA A 47 -3.73 1.88 -36.62
CA ALA A 47 -2.77 2.85 -36.12
C ALA A 47 -3.38 3.70 -35.00
N ILE A 48 -4.61 4.20 -35.17
CA ILE A 48 -5.31 4.98 -34.15
C ILE A 48 -5.48 4.18 -32.87
N LEU A 49 -6.00 2.94 -32.95
CA LEU A 49 -6.20 2.08 -31.79
C LEU A 49 -4.88 1.79 -31.07
N PHE A 50 -3.82 1.51 -31.82
CA PHE A 50 -2.52 1.22 -31.26
C PHE A 50 -1.91 2.43 -30.56
N PHE A 51 -1.85 3.59 -31.22
CA PHE A 51 -1.26 4.80 -30.65
C PHE A 51 -2.09 5.40 -29.52
N LEU A 52 -3.42 5.33 -29.60
CA LEU A 52 -4.30 5.69 -28.48
C LEU A 52 -4.04 4.76 -27.28
N GLY A 53 -3.93 3.45 -27.53
CA GLY A 53 -3.63 2.48 -26.50
C GLY A 53 -2.26 2.73 -25.84
N LEU A 54 -1.25 3.03 -26.65
CA LEU A 54 0.09 3.39 -26.17
C LEU A 54 0.09 4.67 -25.34
N ALA A 55 -0.63 5.70 -25.78
CA ALA A 55 -0.76 6.96 -25.04
C ALA A 55 -1.44 6.76 -23.68
N LEU A 56 -2.50 5.94 -23.61
CA LEU A 56 -3.17 5.58 -22.36
C LEU A 56 -2.26 4.78 -21.43
N LEU A 57 -1.48 3.83 -21.96
CA LEU A 57 -0.52 3.07 -21.18
C LEU A 57 0.56 3.97 -20.57
N ILE A 58 1.20 4.80 -21.39
CA ILE A 58 2.25 5.72 -20.94
C ILE A 58 1.66 6.72 -19.94
N GLY A 59 0.49 7.30 -20.23
CA GLY A 59 -0.18 8.24 -19.34
C GLY A 59 -0.58 7.63 -18.00
N GLY A 60 -1.09 6.40 -17.99
CA GLY A 60 -1.42 5.67 -16.76
C GLY A 60 -0.19 5.38 -15.90
N ILE A 61 0.91 4.92 -16.51
CA ILE A 61 2.17 4.65 -15.80
C ILE A 61 2.82 5.94 -15.30
N ALA A 62 2.94 6.96 -16.15
CA ALA A 62 3.54 8.24 -15.79
C ALA A 62 2.72 8.95 -14.70
N GLY A 63 1.39 8.95 -14.82
CA GLY A 63 0.49 9.46 -13.79
C GLY A 63 0.65 8.70 -12.48
N TRP A 64 0.79 7.38 -12.53
CA TRP A 64 1.04 6.57 -11.33
C TRP A 64 2.35 6.91 -10.65
N LEU A 65 3.45 7.03 -11.41
CA LEU A 65 4.75 7.44 -10.89
C LEU A 65 4.69 8.82 -10.23
N PHE A 66 3.95 9.77 -10.82
CA PHE A 66 3.79 11.12 -10.27
C PHE A 66 2.97 11.14 -8.97
N VAL A 67 1.98 10.26 -8.85
CA VAL A 67 1.07 10.20 -7.69
C VAL A 67 1.68 9.43 -6.53
N VAL A 68 2.24 8.26 -6.81
CA VAL A 68 2.79 7.38 -5.77
C VAL A 68 4.19 7.81 -5.37
N GLN A 69 4.95 8.40 -6.30
CA GLN A 69 6.34 8.83 -6.10
C GLN A 69 7.12 7.81 -5.28
N PRO A 70 7.28 6.56 -5.76
CA PRO A 70 7.92 5.50 -4.98
C PRO A 70 9.37 5.84 -4.59
N PHE A 71 9.96 6.83 -5.27
CA PHE A 71 11.30 7.37 -5.06
C PHE A 71 11.35 8.57 -4.09
N ALA A 72 10.23 9.00 -3.49
CA ALA A 72 10.23 10.15 -2.58
C ALA A 72 10.78 9.81 -1.19
N ASN A 73 10.58 8.57 -0.71
CA ASN A 73 11.03 8.11 0.59
C ASN A 73 12.05 7.00 0.41
N PHE A 74 13.28 7.37 0.04
CA PHE A 74 14.40 6.46 0.19
C PHE A 74 14.85 6.49 1.65
N ASP A 75 15.00 5.31 2.23
CA ASP A 75 15.61 5.14 3.53
C ASP A 75 17.08 5.56 3.45
N ASP A 76 17.46 6.64 4.14
CA ASP A 76 18.87 7.07 4.18
C ASP A 76 19.66 6.02 4.96
N ILE A 77 20.46 5.23 4.24
CA ILE A 77 21.27 4.16 4.81
C ILE A 77 22.24 4.63 5.92
N ASN A 78 22.54 5.93 5.96
CA ASN A 78 23.42 6.53 6.96
C ASN A 78 22.66 7.02 8.20
N GLN A 79 21.33 7.05 8.16
CA GLN A 79 20.49 7.26 9.31
C GLN A 79 20.11 5.89 9.86
N PRO A 80 20.57 5.50 11.08
CA PRO A 80 20.01 4.33 11.71
C PRO A 80 18.51 4.59 11.89
N GLN A 81 17.66 3.83 11.21
CA GLN A 81 16.29 3.68 11.70
C GLN A 81 16.45 3.06 13.07
N ASP A 82 16.23 3.85 14.12
CA ASP A 82 16.22 3.37 15.50
C ASP A 82 15.39 2.10 15.49
N ALA A 83 16.09 0.98 15.65
CA ALA A 83 15.46 -0.31 15.79
C ALA A 83 14.43 -0.12 16.90
N GLU A 84 13.14 -0.37 16.60
CA GLU A 84 12.22 -0.75 17.67
C GLU A 84 12.99 -1.71 18.58
N PRO A 85 12.96 -1.53 19.92
CA PRO A 85 13.73 -2.36 20.82
C PRO A 85 13.44 -3.84 20.54
N HIS A 86 14.31 -4.49 19.78
CA HIS A 86 14.34 -5.92 19.63
C HIS A 86 14.83 -6.46 20.97
N ASP A 87 13.92 -7.08 21.72
CA ASP A 87 14.16 -7.86 22.93
C ASP A 87 14.78 -7.12 24.14
N ASP A 88 13.94 -6.56 25.00
CA ASP A 88 14.20 -6.66 26.45
C ASP A 88 13.46 -7.90 26.99
N HIS A 89 14.06 -9.06 26.75
CA HIS A 89 13.79 -10.27 27.49
C HIS A 89 14.96 -10.52 28.46
N GLY A 90 15.06 -9.74 29.54
CA GLY A 90 15.95 -10.15 30.63
C GLY A 90 16.29 -9.12 31.69
N ALA A 91 15.34 -8.81 32.57
CA ALA A 91 15.64 -8.41 33.95
C ALA A 91 14.57 -8.96 34.90
N HIS A 92 14.58 -10.29 35.10
CA HIS A 92 14.09 -10.87 36.35
C HIS A 92 15.22 -10.78 37.36
N ASP A 93 15.28 -9.69 38.11
CA ASP A 93 15.93 -9.61 39.43
C ASP A 93 15.15 -8.50 40.17
N ALA A 94 14.21 -8.88 41.04
CA ALA A 94 14.47 -9.06 42.46
C ALA A 94 14.73 -7.70 43.13
N ASP A 95 13.65 -6.98 43.44
CA ASP A 95 13.53 -6.09 44.61
C ASP A 95 12.11 -5.49 44.65
N HIS A 96 11.21 -6.22 45.29
CA HIS A 96 10.10 -5.58 45.99
C HIS A 96 10.07 -6.14 47.40
N ASP A 97 10.92 -5.51 48.22
CA ASP A 97 10.93 -5.55 49.66
C ASP A 97 9.53 -5.34 50.25
N ASP A 98 9.34 -6.04 51.36
CA ASP A 98 8.20 -6.00 52.26
C ASP A 98 7.73 -4.58 52.60
N ALA A 99 6.44 -4.34 52.35
CA ALA A 99 5.66 -3.37 53.11
C ALA A 99 4.34 -4.03 53.53
N HIS A 100 4.41 -4.72 54.67
CA HIS A 100 3.26 -4.87 55.55
C HIS A 100 2.72 -3.48 55.88
N ASP A 101 1.43 -3.24 55.65
CA ASP A 101 0.51 -2.76 56.70
C ASP A 101 -0.95 -2.64 56.20
N ASP A 102 -1.79 -3.31 56.99
CA ASP A 102 -3.07 -2.86 57.50
C ASP A 102 -4.33 -2.82 56.61
N HIS A 103 -5.07 -3.92 56.72
CA HIS A 103 -6.52 -3.99 56.58
C HIS A 103 -7.23 -3.02 57.53
N ALA A 104 -7.52 -1.81 57.07
CA ALA A 104 -8.46 -0.92 57.73
C ALA A 104 -9.91 -1.38 57.44
N ALA A 105 -10.47 -2.14 58.38
CA ALA A 105 -11.89 -2.34 58.53
C ALA A 105 -12.59 -0.99 58.82
N THR A 106 -13.77 -0.84 58.25
CA THR A 106 -14.77 0.22 58.43
C THR A 106 -14.78 0.93 59.80
N PRO A 107 -14.77 2.28 59.84
CA PRO A 107 -15.20 3.01 61.01
C PRO A 107 -16.70 3.33 60.91
N THR A 108 -17.51 2.76 61.81
CA THR A 108 -18.68 3.49 62.33
C THR A 108 -18.78 3.26 63.84
N ALA A 109 -18.46 4.30 64.59
CA ALA A 109 -18.66 4.42 66.03
C ALA A 109 -20.17 4.65 66.31
N ALA A 110 -20.75 4.56 67.51
CA ALA A 110 -20.28 4.53 68.88
C ALA A 110 -21.42 4.03 69.80
N HIS A 111 -21.08 3.81 71.07
CA HIS A 111 -21.93 3.45 72.21
C HIS A 111 -23.13 4.38 72.50
N GLY A 112 -24.15 3.78 73.13
CA GLY A 112 -25.22 4.39 73.93
C GLY A 112 -26.00 3.31 74.66
#